data_AF-A0A812LEB4-F1
#
_entry.id   AF-A0A812LEB4-F1
#
_cell.length_a   1.000
_cell.length_b   1.000
_cell.length_c   1.000
_cell.angle_alpha   90.00
_cell.angle_beta   90.00
_cell.angle_gamma   90.00
#
_symmetry.space_group_name_H-M   'P 1'
#
loop_
_entity.id
_entity.type
_entity.pdbx_description
1 polymer ?
#
loop_
_entity_poly.entity_id
_entity_poly.type
_entity_poly.pdbx_seq_one_letter_code
_entity_poly.pdbx_strand_id
1 'polypeptide(L)'
;MASVLVCGGGNAAQVVSCLFACRYKVTAISLYADEAERWDKAVKEAKGMTCNFQGTTKAVTSMPDLITKDPSAVKNCDVVLFTVPSSFHEQYFKALEPFVQKGTIFAVMPARSGCDFLFKKVMGEKADQMGLVAFETLPWACRFNEWGKTATVLGTKESISAAVVPPVGKSKLEVILKLQGLLGVEPRIVECPNVMSISLGNPGQVIHPGVTYGKWHNWDGKPLPQKPLFYHGVDNQTADVLDGISADITQICKGLKGLDPNFDTSEVKTIMEWYMASYSTSIADGSTLQKAMSTNSAYEGLCHPMKESGGGYVPDFQFRYLSEDVPTGLCFSRGVAELLSVKTPTIDKVLTWAQGKLSKEFLKDGKMQGKDIKETRAPQAFGVTSKDMLCAFLRIKKEASCCAGICK
;
A
#
# COMPACT_ATOMS: atom_id res chain seq x y z
N MET A 1 13.12 -11.62 24.06
CA MET A 1 11.78 -11.08 23.72
C MET A 1 11.98 -10.16 22.54
N ALA A 2 11.24 -10.34 21.44
CA ALA A 2 11.37 -9.46 20.27
C ALA A 2 10.97 -8.02 20.62
N SER A 3 11.65 -7.04 20.03
CA SER A 3 11.34 -5.62 20.19
C SER A 3 10.81 -5.01 18.90
N VAL A 4 9.69 -4.28 19.01
CA VAL A 4 8.94 -3.79 17.86
C VAL A 4 8.77 -2.28 17.98
N LEU A 5 9.06 -1.56 16.89
CA LEU A 5 8.73 -0.15 16.75
C LEU A 5 7.54 0.01 15.81
N VAL A 6 6.48 0.67 16.26
CA VAL A 6 5.24 0.90 15.50
C VAL A 6 5.21 2.35 15.03
N CYS A 7 5.21 2.57 13.72
CA CYS A 7 5.12 3.90 13.12
C CYS A 7 3.67 4.33 12.93
N GLY A 8 3.34 5.54 13.41
CA GLY A 8 2.03 6.20 13.31
C GLY A 8 1.28 6.20 14.64
N GLY A 9 0.22 7.00 14.75
CA GLY A 9 -0.73 6.98 15.88
C GLY A 9 -2.20 6.84 15.48
N GLY A 10 -2.47 6.43 14.23
CA GLY A 10 -3.82 6.15 13.73
C GLY A 10 -4.41 4.82 14.22
N ASN A 11 -5.55 4.41 13.66
CA ASN A 11 -6.30 3.21 14.07
C ASN A 11 -5.44 1.94 14.23
N ALA A 12 -4.66 1.61 13.20
CA ALA A 12 -3.83 0.41 13.20
C ALA A 12 -2.69 0.50 14.22
N ALA A 13 -2.06 1.67 14.38
CA ALA A 13 -1.02 1.87 15.38
C ALA A 13 -1.54 1.67 16.80
N GLN A 14 -2.75 2.17 17.11
CA GLN A 14 -3.39 2.00 18.41
C GLN A 14 -3.66 0.52 18.72
N VAL A 15 -4.21 -0.22 17.75
CA VAL A 15 -4.48 -1.66 17.90
C VAL A 15 -3.17 -2.46 18.04
N VAL A 16 -2.22 -2.28 17.13
CA VAL A 16 -0.95 -3.03 17.16
C VAL A 16 -0.19 -2.77 18.44
N SER A 17 -0.10 -1.52 18.87
CA SER A 17 0.67 -1.16 20.07
C SER A 17 0.10 -1.83 21.32
N CYS A 18 -1.23 -1.92 21.43
CA CYS A 18 -1.90 -2.63 22.51
C CYS A 18 -1.77 -4.17 22.36
N LEU A 19 -2.11 -4.74 21.20
CA LEU A 19 -2.07 -6.19 21.01
C LEU A 19 -0.66 -6.79 21.13
N PHE A 20 0.39 -6.02 20.82
CA PHE A 20 1.75 -6.53 20.87
C PHE A 20 2.39 -6.34 22.24
N ALA A 21 2.05 -5.28 22.97
CA ALA A 21 2.64 -4.97 24.26
C ALA A 21 2.31 -6.00 25.36
N CYS A 22 1.34 -6.90 25.15
CA CYS A 22 1.11 -8.02 26.08
C CYS A 22 2.14 -9.16 25.93
N ARG A 23 2.95 -9.18 24.87
CA ARG A 23 3.89 -10.28 24.56
C ARG A 23 5.31 -9.81 24.19
N TYR A 24 5.47 -8.55 23.78
CA TYR A 24 6.69 -8.01 23.20
C TYR A 24 7.03 -6.65 23.79
N LYS A 25 8.30 -6.25 23.64
CA LYS A 25 8.69 -4.86 23.91
C LYS A 25 8.21 -3.99 22.76
N VAL A 26 7.38 -3.00 23.03
CA VAL A 26 6.75 -2.13 22.03
C VAL A 26 7.16 -0.69 22.25
N THR A 27 7.73 -0.09 21.21
CA THR A 27 7.88 1.35 21.08
C THR A 27 6.89 1.86 20.03
N ALA A 28 6.04 2.83 20.35
CA ALA A 28 5.25 3.54 19.35
C ALA A 28 5.92 4.88 19.02
N ILE A 29 6.02 5.20 17.72
CA ILE A 29 6.55 6.48 17.25
C ILE A 29 5.54 7.23 16.39
N SER A 30 5.27 8.48 16.76
CA SER A 30 4.55 9.43 15.91
C SER A 30 5.41 10.66 15.64
N LEU A 31 5.56 10.99 14.36
CA LEU A 31 6.30 12.17 13.90
C LEU A 31 5.38 13.37 13.61
N TYR A 32 4.08 13.22 13.87
CA TYR A 32 3.08 14.24 13.57
C TYR A 32 2.87 15.16 14.76
N ALA A 33 3.36 16.41 14.66
CA ALA A 33 3.17 17.45 15.65
C ALA A 33 3.46 16.98 17.09
N ASP A 34 2.47 17.06 17.98
CA ASP A 34 2.49 16.67 19.40
C ASP A 34 1.79 15.32 19.66
N GLU A 35 1.57 14.53 18.61
CA GLU A 35 0.80 13.29 18.68
C GLU A 35 1.45 12.26 19.62
N ALA A 36 2.78 12.16 19.66
CA ALA A 36 3.44 11.24 20.58
C ALA A 36 3.20 11.61 22.05
N GLU A 37 3.34 12.89 22.40
CA GLU A 37 3.17 13.40 23.77
C GLU A 37 1.71 13.27 24.24
N ARG A 38 0.75 13.62 23.37
CA ARG A 38 -0.67 13.46 23.69
C ARG A 38 -1.03 11.98 23.88
N TRP A 39 -0.43 11.09 23.09
CA TRP A 39 -0.70 9.65 23.19
C TRP A 39 -0.13 9.09 24.49
N ASP A 40 1.14 9.38 24.80
CA ASP A 40 1.79 8.98 26.04
C ASP A 40 0.99 9.45 27.27
N LYS A 41 0.56 10.71 27.28
CA LYS A 41 -0.30 11.26 28.34
C LYS A 41 -1.61 10.48 28.47
N ALA A 42 -2.33 10.26 27.37
CA ALA A 42 -3.61 9.55 27.38
C ALA A 42 -3.50 8.12 27.92
N VAL A 43 -2.45 7.39 27.52
CA VAL A 43 -2.19 6.02 27.98
C VAL A 43 -1.87 5.98 29.47
N LYS A 44 -1.04 6.90 29.96
CA LYS A 44 -0.69 7.00 31.38
C LYS A 44 -1.89 7.34 32.25
N GLU A 45 -2.74 8.29 31.83
CA GLU A 45 -3.98 8.65 32.51
C GLU A 45 -4.96 7.47 32.57
N ALA A 46 -5.06 6.69 31.49
CA ALA A 46 -5.90 5.49 31.42
C ALA A 46 -5.28 4.25 32.10
N LYS A 47 -4.02 4.34 32.57
CA LYS A 47 -3.22 3.22 33.12
C LYS A 47 -3.08 2.04 32.14
N GLY A 48 -2.96 2.35 30.85
CA GLY A 48 -2.86 1.38 29.76
C GLY A 48 -3.88 1.63 28.65
N MET A 49 -3.85 0.74 27.66
CA MET A 49 -4.77 0.71 26.53
C MET A 49 -5.57 -0.59 26.56
N THR A 50 -6.84 -0.53 26.16
CA THR A 50 -7.70 -1.71 25.98
C THR A 50 -8.08 -1.89 24.51
N CYS A 51 -7.82 -3.06 23.96
CA CYS A 51 -8.25 -3.47 22.62
C CYS A 51 -9.38 -4.51 22.73
N ASN A 52 -10.55 -4.15 22.19
CA ASN A 52 -11.74 -5.00 22.12
C ASN A 52 -11.82 -5.75 20.78
N PHE A 53 -12.63 -6.80 20.74
CA PHE A 53 -12.92 -7.56 19.52
C PHE A 53 -14.42 -7.58 19.26
N GLN A 54 -14.85 -7.00 18.13
CA GLN A 54 -16.26 -6.83 17.78
C GLN A 54 -17.01 -8.16 17.79
N GLY A 55 -18.23 -8.16 18.33
CA GLY A 55 -19.07 -9.36 18.43
C GLY A 55 -18.63 -10.35 19.51
N THR A 56 -17.67 -10.00 20.36
CA THR A 56 -17.21 -10.86 21.46
C THR A 56 -17.10 -10.07 22.77
N THR A 57 -16.94 -10.79 23.89
CA THR A 57 -16.60 -10.21 25.20
C THR A 57 -15.08 -10.17 25.46
N LYS A 58 -14.26 -10.57 24.47
CA LYS A 58 -12.80 -10.60 24.62
C LYS A 58 -12.23 -9.19 24.57
N ALA A 59 -11.26 -8.93 25.43
CA ALA A 59 -10.46 -7.72 25.43
C ALA A 59 -9.01 -8.03 25.87
N VAL A 60 -8.07 -7.24 25.37
CA VAL A 60 -6.66 -7.24 25.80
C VAL A 60 -6.37 -5.87 26.39
N THR A 61 -5.77 -5.83 27.58
CA THR A 61 -5.26 -4.58 28.17
C THR A 61 -3.76 -4.68 28.35
N SER A 62 -3.05 -3.67 27.89
CA SER A 62 -1.58 -3.61 27.89
C SER A 62 -1.11 -2.16 27.74
N MET A 63 0.20 -1.94 27.83
CA MET A 63 0.80 -0.61 27.68
C MET A 63 2.12 -0.73 26.92
N PRO A 64 2.33 0.06 25.84
CA PRO A 64 3.63 0.13 25.18
C PRO A 64 4.73 0.55 26.16
N ASP A 65 5.94 -0.01 26.02
CA ASP A 65 7.10 0.35 26.84
C ASP A 65 7.52 1.81 26.64
N LEU A 66 7.35 2.33 25.43
CA LEU A 66 7.68 3.71 25.07
C LEU A 66 6.72 4.26 24.00
N ILE A 67 6.28 5.50 24.18
CA ILE A 67 5.61 6.29 23.15
C ILE A 67 6.43 7.57 22.97
N THR A 68 6.94 7.82 21.77
CA THR A 68 7.92 8.89 21.54
C THR A 68 7.81 9.52 20.15
N LYS A 69 8.45 10.66 19.95
CA LYS A 69 8.75 11.25 18.65
C LYS A 69 10.23 11.19 18.28
N ASP A 70 11.06 10.61 19.15
CA ASP A 70 12.50 10.45 18.92
C ASP A 70 12.78 9.21 18.04
N PRO A 71 13.27 9.39 16.79
CA PRO A 71 13.58 8.27 15.92
C PRO A 71 14.76 7.41 16.39
N SER A 72 15.58 7.89 17.34
CA SER A 72 16.71 7.12 17.87
C SER A 72 16.28 5.84 18.61
N ALA A 73 15.02 5.77 19.04
CA ALA A 73 14.43 4.61 19.69
C ALA A 73 14.49 3.31 18.85
N VAL A 74 14.59 3.43 17.53
CA VAL A 74 14.71 2.28 16.61
C VAL A 74 15.97 1.44 16.84
N LYS A 75 17.02 1.99 17.48
CA LYS A 75 18.27 1.27 17.80
C LYS A 75 18.04 -0.02 18.58
N ASN A 76 16.96 -0.06 19.36
CA ASN A 76 16.64 -1.17 20.26
C ASN A 76 15.60 -2.12 19.66
N CYS A 77 15.25 -1.99 18.38
CA CYS A 77 14.13 -2.68 17.75
C CYS A 77 14.57 -3.68 16.68
N ASP A 78 14.07 -4.90 16.80
CA ASP A 78 14.21 -5.97 15.82
C ASP A 78 13.38 -5.72 14.56
N VAL A 79 12.16 -5.22 14.74
CA VAL A 79 11.15 -5.04 13.69
C VAL A 79 10.58 -3.64 13.77
N VAL A 80 10.45 -3.00 12.62
CA VAL A 80 9.76 -1.72 12.45
C VAL A 80 8.49 -1.98 11.63
N LEU A 81 7.33 -1.67 12.21
CA LEU A 81 6.02 -1.82 11.58
C LEU A 81 5.48 -0.47 11.12
N PHE A 82 5.31 -0.32 9.81
CA PHE A 82 4.67 0.87 9.26
C PHE A 82 3.18 0.64 9.18
N THR A 83 2.41 1.41 9.95
CA THR A 83 0.95 1.37 9.98
C THR A 83 0.33 2.70 9.55
N VAL A 84 1.09 3.45 8.74
CA VAL A 84 0.72 4.78 8.22
C VAL A 84 0.39 4.70 6.72
N PRO A 85 -0.40 5.67 6.20
CA PRO A 85 -0.60 5.83 4.77
C PRO A 85 0.74 5.94 4.02
N SER A 86 0.74 5.52 2.76
CA SER A 86 1.96 5.44 1.95
C SER A 86 2.61 6.79 1.65
N SER A 87 1.83 7.87 1.69
CA SER A 87 2.31 9.25 1.64
C SER A 87 3.27 9.61 2.79
N PHE A 88 3.22 8.90 3.92
CA PHE A 88 4.08 9.16 5.07
C PHE A 88 5.29 8.23 5.16
N HIS A 89 5.38 7.16 4.36
CA HIS A 89 6.47 6.18 4.46
C HIS A 89 7.85 6.85 4.33
N GLU A 90 8.01 7.79 3.40
CA GLU A 90 9.30 8.47 3.19
C GLU A 90 9.75 9.25 4.42
N GLN A 91 8.83 9.94 5.09
CA GLN A 91 9.11 10.70 6.31
C GLN A 91 9.67 9.78 7.40
N TYR A 92 9.03 8.63 7.62
CA TYR A 92 9.47 7.66 8.62
C TYR A 92 10.77 6.98 8.23
N PHE A 93 10.93 6.54 6.97
CA PHE A 93 12.21 5.96 6.54
C PHE A 93 13.36 6.94 6.74
N LYS A 94 13.20 8.21 6.35
CA LYS A 94 14.24 9.25 6.51
C LYS A 94 14.57 9.52 7.97
N ALA A 95 13.56 9.57 8.84
CA ALA A 95 13.77 9.81 10.26
C ALA A 95 14.53 8.67 10.94
N LEU A 96 14.25 7.41 10.55
CA LEU A 96 14.82 6.22 11.17
C LEU A 96 16.19 5.83 10.60
N GLU A 97 16.47 6.13 9.33
CA GLU A 97 17.70 5.77 8.60
C GLU A 97 19.01 6.03 9.38
N PRO A 98 19.19 7.16 10.10
CA PRO A 98 20.43 7.43 10.81
C PRO A 98 20.71 6.49 11.98
N PHE A 99 19.68 5.79 12.48
CA PHE A 99 19.71 5.09 13.76
C PHE A 99 19.52 3.57 13.64
N VAL A 100 19.01 3.08 12.50
CA VAL A 100 18.70 1.67 12.29
C VAL A 100 19.94 0.78 12.37
N GLN A 101 19.76 -0.43 12.89
CA GLN A 101 20.84 -1.39 13.12
C GLN A 101 20.81 -2.49 12.07
N LYS A 102 21.97 -3.09 11.78
CA LYS A 102 22.08 -4.23 10.86
C LYS A 102 21.09 -5.33 11.24
N GLY A 103 20.33 -5.81 10.25
CA GLY A 103 19.34 -6.87 10.45
C GLY A 103 17.96 -6.40 10.90
N THR A 104 17.73 -5.10 11.13
CA THR A 104 16.38 -4.57 11.39
C THR A 104 15.45 -4.90 10.22
N ILE A 105 14.25 -5.39 10.54
CA ILE A 105 13.23 -5.78 9.55
C ILE A 105 12.18 -4.67 9.47
N PHE A 106 12.01 -4.07 8.30
CA PHE A 106 10.96 -3.09 8.00
C PHE A 106 9.76 -3.81 7.40
N ALA A 107 8.70 -3.96 8.18
CA ALA A 107 7.43 -4.54 7.76
C ALA A 107 6.41 -3.43 7.48
N VAL A 108 6.09 -3.23 6.20
CA VAL A 108 5.27 -2.11 5.73
C VAL A 108 3.87 -2.58 5.38
N MET A 109 2.85 -2.11 6.11
CA MET A 109 1.47 -2.58 6.00
C MET A 109 0.45 -1.42 5.97
N PRO A 110 -0.19 -1.13 4.81
CA PRO A 110 0.14 -1.65 3.48
C PRO A 110 1.43 -1.03 2.93
N ALA A 111 2.17 -1.77 2.11
CA ALA A 111 3.36 -1.26 1.43
C ALA A 111 3.02 -0.30 0.28
N ARG A 112 1.92 -0.59 -0.43
CA ARG A 112 1.57 0.03 -1.73
C ARG A 112 2.68 -0.17 -2.77
N SER A 113 2.51 0.45 -3.93
CA SER A 113 3.42 0.26 -5.06
C SER A 113 4.74 1.00 -4.84
N GLY A 114 5.85 0.45 -5.34
CA GLY A 114 7.18 1.08 -5.30
C GLY A 114 7.80 1.26 -3.91
N CYS A 115 7.36 0.49 -2.92
CA CYS A 115 7.87 0.57 -1.55
C CYS A 115 9.38 0.23 -1.45
N ASP A 116 9.83 -0.76 -2.22
CA ASP A 116 11.24 -1.16 -2.34
C ASP A 116 12.10 -0.08 -3.00
N PHE A 117 11.60 0.60 -4.03
CA PHE A 117 12.31 1.73 -4.64
C PHE A 117 12.49 2.87 -3.64
N LEU A 118 11.42 3.22 -2.92
CA LEU A 118 11.49 4.23 -1.86
C LEU A 118 12.46 3.81 -0.76
N PHE A 119 12.36 2.56 -0.30
CA PHE A 119 13.24 2.02 0.73
C PHE A 119 14.71 2.09 0.30
N LYS A 120 15.04 1.64 -0.91
CA LYS A 120 16.42 1.66 -1.44
C LYS A 120 16.94 3.09 -1.62
N LYS A 121 16.11 4.02 -2.10
CA LYS A 121 16.48 5.45 -2.22
C LYS A 121 16.83 6.06 -0.87
N VAL A 122 16.03 5.79 0.15
CA VAL A 122 16.23 6.41 1.47
C VAL A 122 17.37 5.73 2.23
N MET A 123 17.41 4.40 2.26
CA MET A 123 18.40 3.64 3.03
C MET A 123 19.76 3.50 2.34
N GLY A 124 19.85 3.77 1.03
CA GLY A 124 21.09 3.67 0.27
C GLY A 124 21.77 2.30 0.38
N GLU A 125 23.05 2.29 0.74
CA GLU A 125 23.83 1.06 0.94
C GLU A 125 23.35 0.25 2.15
N LYS A 126 22.74 0.88 3.17
CA LYS A 126 22.21 0.17 4.34
C LYS A 126 21.05 -0.75 3.96
N ALA A 127 20.32 -0.46 2.89
CA ALA A 127 19.17 -1.26 2.45
C ALA A 127 19.50 -2.75 2.33
N ASP A 128 20.70 -3.09 1.82
CA ASP A 128 21.10 -4.48 1.60
C ASP A 128 21.41 -5.21 2.92
N GLN A 129 21.60 -4.48 4.01
CA GLN A 129 21.85 -5.01 5.35
C GLN A 129 20.57 -5.14 6.19
N MET A 130 19.44 -4.64 5.69
CA MET A 130 18.13 -4.63 6.36
C MET A 130 17.18 -5.63 5.71
N GLY A 131 16.13 -5.99 6.45
CA GLY A 131 14.99 -6.71 5.88
C GLY A 131 13.91 -5.73 5.42
N LEU A 132 13.26 -6.01 4.30
CA LEU A 132 12.03 -5.34 3.87
C LEU A 132 10.94 -6.39 3.68
N VAL A 133 9.78 -6.17 4.28
CA VAL A 133 8.58 -6.96 4.09
C VAL A 133 7.45 -6.05 3.64
N ALA A 134 6.99 -6.27 2.42
CA ALA A 134 5.94 -5.47 1.80
C ALA A 134 4.61 -6.24 1.89
N PHE A 135 3.69 -5.78 2.72
CA PHE A 135 2.35 -6.36 2.84
C PHE A 135 1.37 -5.71 1.87
N GLU A 136 0.45 -6.50 1.32
CA GLU A 136 -0.60 -6.00 0.44
C GLU A 136 -1.61 -5.08 1.15
N THR A 137 -1.88 -5.34 2.45
CA THR A 137 -2.96 -4.70 3.21
C THR A 137 -2.69 -4.72 4.71
N LEU A 138 -3.56 -4.07 5.49
CA LEU A 138 -3.56 -4.18 6.95
C LEU A 138 -4.15 -5.52 7.41
N PRO A 139 -3.62 -6.13 8.48
CA PRO A 139 -4.15 -7.38 9.05
C PRO A 139 -5.61 -7.29 9.53
N TRP A 140 -6.04 -6.11 9.98
CA TRP A 140 -7.35 -5.88 10.61
C TRP A 140 -8.14 -4.77 9.94
N ALA A 141 -9.47 -4.91 9.96
CA ALA A 141 -10.35 -3.77 10.00
C ALA A 141 -10.44 -3.32 11.46
N CYS A 142 -10.06 -2.08 11.75
CA CYS A 142 -9.98 -1.59 13.13
C CYS A 142 -10.23 -0.09 13.24
N ARG A 143 -10.62 0.33 14.45
CA ARG A 143 -10.83 1.73 14.78
C ARG A 143 -10.47 2.00 16.24
N PHE A 144 -9.84 3.15 16.53
CA PHE A 144 -9.83 3.62 17.91
C PHE A 144 -11.21 4.18 18.28
N ASN A 145 -11.64 3.95 19.52
CA ASN A 145 -12.87 4.50 20.07
C ASN A 145 -12.54 5.76 20.86
N GLU A 146 -11.58 5.65 21.78
CA GLU A 146 -10.95 6.76 22.47
C GLU A 146 -9.44 6.69 22.22
N TRP A 147 -8.92 7.72 21.55
CA TRP A 147 -7.53 7.72 21.13
C TRP A 147 -6.57 7.67 22.33
N GLY A 148 -5.59 6.76 22.27
CA GLY A 148 -4.67 6.48 23.37
C GLY A 148 -5.24 5.67 24.53
N LYS A 149 -6.51 5.23 24.46
CA LYS A 149 -7.17 4.51 25.56
C LYS A 149 -7.85 3.23 25.10
N THR A 150 -8.75 3.32 24.12
CA THR A 150 -9.57 2.19 23.68
C THR A 150 -9.60 2.06 22.16
N ALA A 151 -9.46 0.84 21.68
CA ALA A 151 -9.61 0.51 20.26
C ALA A 151 -10.37 -0.80 20.08
N THR A 152 -10.88 -1.01 18.88
CA THR A 152 -11.65 -2.20 18.53
C THR A 152 -11.14 -2.79 17.21
N VAL A 153 -10.84 -4.09 17.23
CA VAL A 153 -10.72 -4.91 16.04
C VAL A 153 -12.13 -5.27 15.59
N LEU A 154 -12.53 -4.75 14.44
CA LEU A 154 -13.83 -5.01 13.81
C LEU A 154 -13.84 -6.38 13.12
N GLY A 155 -12.68 -6.76 12.56
CA GLY A 155 -12.46 -8.06 11.97
C GLY A 155 -10.98 -8.29 11.67
N THR A 156 -10.55 -9.55 11.79
CA THR A 156 -9.22 -10.02 11.42
C THR A 156 -9.33 -10.77 10.09
N LYS A 157 -8.40 -10.51 9.16
CA LYS A 157 -8.34 -11.31 7.93
C LYS A 157 -7.86 -12.72 8.25
N GLU A 158 -8.33 -13.72 7.52
CA GLU A 158 -7.82 -15.09 7.64
C GLU A 158 -6.36 -15.20 7.17
N SER A 159 -6.01 -14.45 6.11
CA SER A 159 -4.66 -14.38 5.58
C SER A 159 -4.33 -13.02 4.98
N ILE A 160 -3.03 -12.74 4.89
CA ILE A 160 -2.46 -11.57 4.20
C ILE A 160 -1.22 -11.98 3.43
N SER A 161 -1.04 -11.41 2.24
CA SER A 161 0.13 -11.64 1.40
C SER A 161 1.26 -10.68 1.72
N ALA A 162 2.49 -11.19 1.72
CA ALA A 162 3.69 -10.40 1.96
C ALA A 162 4.87 -10.83 1.09
N ALA A 163 5.51 -9.87 0.42
CA ALA A 163 6.78 -10.11 -0.26
C ALA A 163 7.95 -9.79 0.66
N VAL A 164 8.95 -10.68 0.69
CA VAL A 164 10.08 -10.59 1.62
C VAL A 164 11.41 -10.42 0.88
N VAL A 165 12.11 -9.34 1.19
CA VAL A 165 13.55 -9.15 0.93
C VAL A 165 14.26 -9.33 2.27
N PRO A 166 14.88 -10.48 2.55
CA PRO A 166 15.45 -10.74 3.86
C PRO A 166 16.77 -9.99 4.05
N PRO A 167 17.15 -9.65 5.29
CA PRO A 167 18.48 -9.12 5.58
C PRO A 167 19.57 -10.16 5.31
N VAL A 168 20.81 -9.71 5.12
CA VAL A 168 21.96 -10.61 4.94
C VAL A 168 22.02 -11.67 6.05
N GLY A 169 22.18 -12.93 5.65
CA GLY A 169 22.30 -14.06 6.56
C GLY A 169 20.98 -14.58 7.11
N LYS A 170 19.83 -14.11 6.60
CA LYS A 170 18.50 -14.62 6.92
C LYS A 170 17.79 -15.16 5.69
N SER A 171 17.03 -16.23 5.88
CA SER A 171 16.08 -16.73 4.88
C SER A 171 14.76 -15.94 4.91
N LYS A 172 14.00 -15.99 3.81
CA LYS A 172 12.64 -15.43 3.78
C LYS A 172 11.74 -16.08 4.83
N LEU A 173 11.83 -17.41 4.98
CA LEU A 173 11.03 -18.18 5.93
C LEU A 173 11.27 -17.74 7.39
N GLU A 174 12.52 -17.52 7.79
CA GLU A 174 12.83 -16.99 9.14
C GLU A 174 12.15 -15.64 9.41
N VAL A 175 12.13 -14.75 8.40
CA VAL A 175 11.48 -13.44 8.51
C VAL A 175 9.96 -13.59 8.61
N ILE A 176 9.35 -14.44 7.77
CA ILE A 176 7.91 -14.73 7.82
C ILE A 176 7.52 -15.30 9.18
N LEU A 177 8.25 -16.29 9.70
CA LEU A 177 7.96 -16.89 11.00
C LEU A 177 8.09 -15.89 12.15
N LYS A 178 9.07 -14.98 12.10
CA LYS A 178 9.20 -13.89 13.09
C LYS A 178 7.97 -12.98 13.06
N LEU A 179 7.51 -12.57 11.87
CA LEU A 179 6.33 -11.72 11.71
C LEU A 179 5.02 -12.46 12.05
N GLN A 180 4.91 -13.75 11.72
CA GLN A 180 3.76 -14.58 12.11
C GLN A 180 3.66 -14.69 13.62
N GLY A 181 4.78 -14.88 14.32
CA GLY A 181 4.82 -14.86 15.78
C GLY A 181 4.27 -13.54 16.35
N LEU A 182 4.66 -12.40 15.76
CA LEU A 182 4.14 -11.09 16.15
C LEU A 182 2.62 -11.00 15.94
N LEU A 183 2.10 -11.37 14.76
CA LEU A 183 0.68 -11.27 14.43
C LEU A 183 -0.20 -12.30 15.17
N GLY A 184 0.33 -13.46 15.53
CA GLY A 184 -0.39 -14.54 16.19
C GLY A 184 -0.85 -15.62 15.20
N VAL A 185 -1.98 -16.28 15.49
CA VAL A 185 -2.54 -17.34 14.62
C VAL A 185 -3.14 -16.76 13.34
N GLU A 186 -3.85 -15.64 13.47
CA GLU A 186 -4.50 -14.94 12.36
C GLU A 186 -4.09 -13.46 12.33
N PRO A 187 -3.88 -12.88 11.12
CA PRO A 187 -3.89 -13.55 9.82
C PRO A 187 -2.68 -14.47 9.62
N ARG A 188 -2.85 -15.52 8.80
CA ARG A 188 -1.73 -16.28 8.24
C ARG A 188 -1.01 -15.43 7.19
N ILE A 189 0.30 -15.29 7.30
CA ILE A 189 1.13 -14.65 6.29
C ILE A 189 1.36 -15.64 5.14
N VAL A 190 0.95 -15.25 3.94
CA VAL A 190 1.22 -15.98 2.69
C VAL A 190 2.35 -15.27 1.96
N GLU A 191 3.36 -16.03 1.54
CA GLU A 191 4.48 -15.44 0.79
C GLU A 191 4.02 -15.03 -0.61
N CYS A 192 4.23 -13.76 -0.95
CA CYS A 192 4.14 -13.25 -2.32
C CYS A 192 5.55 -13.34 -2.96
N PRO A 193 5.68 -13.74 -4.23
CA PRO A 193 6.97 -14.07 -4.85
C PRO A 193 7.99 -12.92 -4.77
N ASN A 194 7.55 -11.67 -4.98
CA ASN A 194 8.41 -10.50 -4.98
C ASN A 194 7.61 -9.18 -4.75
N VAL A 195 8.32 -8.09 -4.44
CA VAL A 195 7.71 -6.77 -4.14
C VAL A 195 7.07 -6.13 -5.37
N MET A 196 7.53 -6.46 -6.59
CA MET A 196 6.90 -6.01 -7.83
C MET A 196 5.47 -6.57 -7.97
N SER A 197 5.24 -7.82 -7.57
CA SER A 197 3.90 -8.42 -7.54
C SER A 197 2.97 -7.72 -6.54
N ILE A 198 3.46 -7.37 -5.34
CA ILE A 198 2.71 -6.52 -4.40
C ILE A 198 2.39 -5.14 -5.02
N SER A 199 3.34 -4.58 -5.76
CA SER A 199 3.20 -3.24 -6.33
C SER A 199 2.21 -3.19 -7.49
N LEU A 200 2.27 -4.14 -8.42
CA LEU A 200 1.36 -4.25 -9.56
C LEU A 200 -0.01 -4.80 -9.14
N GLY A 201 -0.05 -5.69 -8.14
CA GLY A 201 -1.27 -6.29 -7.60
C GLY A 201 -2.06 -5.41 -6.63
N ASN A 202 -1.66 -4.14 -6.41
CA ASN A 202 -2.38 -3.22 -5.51
C ASN A 202 -3.75 -2.84 -6.12
N PRO A 203 -4.89 -3.31 -5.58
CA PRO A 203 -6.22 -3.04 -6.17
C PRO A 203 -6.63 -1.57 -6.07
N GLY A 204 -6.08 -0.83 -5.10
CA GLY A 204 -6.37 0.59 -4.90
C GLY A 204 -5.99 1.45 -6.11
N GLN A 205 -4.96 1.06 -6.85
CA GLN A 205 -4.52 1.78 -8.06
C GLN A 205 -5.48 1.60 -9.25
N VAL A 206 -6.34 0.59 -9.21
CA VAL A 206 -7.35 0.30 -10.25
C VAL A 206 -8.67 0.90 -9.82
N ILE A 207 -9.17 0.47 -8.66
CA ILE A 207 -10.53 0.76 -8.21
C ILE A 207 -10.72 2.25 -7.94
N HIS A 208 -9.87 2.84 -7.11
CA HIS A 208 -10.11 4.21 -6.63
C HIS A 208 -10.02 5.26 -7.75
N PRO A 209 -8.94 5.34 -8.53
CA PRO A 209 -8.88 6.29 -9.63
C PRO A 209 -9.83 5.90 -10.77
N GLY A 210 -10.06 4.61 -11.04
CA GLY A 210 -10.95 4.16 -12.12
C GLY A 210 -12.42 4.47 -11.86
N VAL A 211 -12.94 4.18 -10.66
CA VAL A 211 -14.33 4.54 -10.28
C VAL A 211 -14.51 6.06 -10.23
N THR A 212 -13.53 6.77 -9.70
CA THR A 212 -13.60 8.24 -9.62
C THR A 212 -13.56 8.86 -11.03
N TYR A 213 -12.73 8.34 -11.94
CA TYR A 213 -12.73 8.77 -13.35
C TYR A 213 -14.07 8.45 -14.01
N GLY A 214 -14.55 7.20 -13.91
CA GLY A 214 -15.80 6.76 -14.52
C GLY A 214 -16.96 7.68 -14.16
N LYS A 215 -17.10 8.00 -12.88
CA LYS A 215 -18.17 8.88 -12.38
C LYS A 215 -17.99 10.36 -12.74
N TRP A 216 -16.76 10.90 -12.72
CA TRP A 216 -16.53 12.35 -12.66
C TRP A 216 -15.73 12.94 -13.84
N HIS A 217 -15.35 12.15 -14.84
CA HIS A 217 -14.55 12.66 -15.97
C HIS A 217 -15.26 13.77 -16.76
N ASN A 218 -16.58 13.69 -16.91
CA ASN A 218 -17.43 14.67 -17.59
C ASN A 218 -18.30 15.50 -16.63
N TRP A 219 -17.90 15.65 -15.36
CA TRP A 219 -18.66 16.43 -14.39
C TRP A 219 -18.72 17.92 -14.77
N ASP A 220 -19.92 18.50 -14.74
CA ASP A 220 -20.20 19.87 -15.19
C ASP A 220 -19.93 20.95 -14.12
N GLY A 221 -19.43 20.55 -12.95
CA GLY A 221 -19.13 21.46 -11.84
C GLY A 221 -20.32 21.73 -10.92
N LYS A 222 -21.52 21.21 -11.21
CA LYS A 222 -22.71 21.47 -10.37
C LYS A 222 -22.74 20.58 -9.13
N PRO A 223 -23.10 21.13 -7.95
CA PRO A 223 -23.34 20.34 -6.75
C PRO A 223 -24.46 19.33 -6.93
N LEU A 224 -24.33 18.16 -6.30
CA LEU A 224 -25.39 17.15 -6.21
C LEU A 224 -26.18 17.29 -4.90
N PRO A 225 -27.49 16.96 -4.88
CA PRO A 225 -28.29 17.01 -3.66
C PRO A 225 -27.91 15.94 -2.63
N GLN A 226 -27.31 14.83 -3.08
CA GLN A 226 -26.90 13.71 -2.24
C GLN A 226 -25.56 13.12 -2.69
N LYS A 227 -24.87 12.46 -1.77
CA LYS A 227 -23.60 11.78 -2.07
C LYS A 227 -23.89 10.50 -2.87
N PRO A 228 -23.38 10.35 -4.10
CA PRO A 228 -23.60 9.13 -4.87
C PRO A 228 -22.83 7.95 -4.27
N LEU A 229 -23.38 6.75 -4.42
CA LEU A 229 -22.72 5.50 -4.05
C LEU A 229 -21.43 5.32 -4.87
N PHE A 230 -20.37 4.81 -4.23
CA PHE A 230 -19.07 4.59 -4.85
C PHE A 230 -19.03 3.27 -5.61
N TYR A 231 -19.03 2.15 -4.88
CA TYR A 231 -18.92 0.82 -5.49
C TYR A 231 -20.24 0.37 -6.13
N HIS A 232 -21.37 0.60 -5.45
CA HIS A 232 -22.70 0.28 -5.99
C HIS A 232 -23.14 1.21 -7.12
N GLY A 233 -22.48 2.36 -7.26
CA GLY A 233 -22.75 3.32 -8.35
C GLY A 233 -22.00 3.01 -9.65
N VAL A 234 -21.25 1.92 -9.73
CA VAL A 234 -20.48 1.53 -10.92
C VAL A 234 -21.42 1.11 -12.06
N ASP A 235 -21.31 1.79 -13.19
CA ASP A 235 -21.96 1.47 -14.46
C ASP A 235 -21.00 0.71 -15.40
N ASN A 236 -21.50 0.30 -16.58
CA ASN A 236 -20.71 -0.45 -17.55
C ASN A 236 -19.50 0.33 -18.05
N GLN A 237 -19.64 1.64 -18.28
CA GLN A 237 -18.51 2.48 -18.72
C GLN A 237 -17.41 2.54 -17.66
N THR A 238 -17.79 2.62 -16.39
CA THR A 238 -16.84 2.60 -15.27
C THR A 238 -16.17 1.23 -15.16
N ALA A 239 -16.91 0.13 -15.33
CA ALA A 239 -16.33 -1.21 -15.36
C ALA A 239 -15.32 -1.37 -16.52
N ASP A 240 -15.63 -0.86 -17.72
CA ASP A 240 -14.70 -0.88 -18.86
C ASP A 240 -13.40 -0.11 -18.56
N VAL A 241 -13.47 0.99 -17.80
CA VAL A 241 -12.28 1.73 -17.35
C VAL A 241 -11.45 0.88 -16.38
N LEU A 242 -12.09 0.20 -15.43
CA LEU A 242 -11.41 -0.67 -14.46
C LEU A 242 -10.74 -1.86 -15.14
N ASP A 243 -11.45 -2.54 -16.04
CA ASP A 243 -10.91 -3.62 -16.84
C ASP A 243 -9.77 -3.14 -17.75
N GLY A 244 -9.89 -1.94 -18.32
CA GLY A 244 -8.82 -1.33 -19.11
C GLY A 244 -7.55 -1.05 -18.32
N ILE A 245 -7.65 -0.52 -17.09
CA ILE A 245 -6.47 -0.34 -16.21
C ILE A 245 -5.89 -1.72 -15.85
N SER A 246 -6.75 -2.69 -15.50
CA SER A 246 -6.31 -4.04 -15.17
C SER A 246 -5.61 -4.73 -16.35
N ALA A 247 -6.08 -4.51 -17.57
CA ALA A 247 -5.48 -5.04 -18.80
C ALA A 247 -4.11 -4.42 -19.06
N ASP A 248 -3.96 -3.10 -18.87
CA ASP A 248 -2.67 -2.41 -18.97
C ASP A 248 -1.65 -3.02 -17.98
N ILE A 249 -2.05 -3.29 -16.74
CA ILE A 249 -1.18 -3.93 -15.73
C ILE A 249 -0.80 -5.36 -16.16
N THR A 250 -1.74 -6.14 -16.69
CA THR A 250 -1.44 -7.47 -17.23
C THR A 250 -0.42 -7.42 -18.37
N GLN A 251 -0.46 -6.39 -19.22
CA GLN A 251 0.55 -6.19 -20.26
C GLN A 251 1.93 -5.83 -19.69
N ILE A 252 1.99 -5.09 -18.58
CA ILE A 252 3.24 -4.85 -17.83
C ILE A 252 3.80 -6.17 -17.31
N CYS A 253 2.97 -7.03 -16.70
CA CYS A 253 3.38 -8.35 -16.23
C CYS A 253 3.98 -9.21 -17.37
N LYS A 254 3.37 -9.20 -18.56
CA LYS A 254 3.93 -9.87 -19.75
C LYS A 254 5.26 -9.25 -20.17
N GLY A 255 5.40 -7.92 -20.11
CA GLY A 255 6.66 -7.24 -20.38
C GLY A 255 7.79 -7.65 -19.43
N LEU A 256 7.49 -7.83 -18.14
CA LEU A 256 8.44 -8.35 -17.15
C LEU A 256 8.85 -9.79 -17.45
N LYS A 257 7.91 -10.67 -17.81
CA LYS A 257 8.21 -12.03 -18.26
C LYS A 257 9.03 -12.08 -19.55
N GLY A 258 8.91 -11.05 -20.40
CA GLY A 258 9.76 -10.88 -21.57
C GLY A 258 11.20 -10.49 -21.24
N LEU A 259 11.48 -9.97 -20.04
CA LEU A 259 12.84 -9.73 -19.55
C LEU A 259 13.47 -10.98 -18.91
N ASP A 260 12.66 -11.74 -18.17
CA ASP A 260 13.03 -13.02 -17.58
C ASP A 260 11.79 -13.93 -17.52
N PRO A 261 11.76 -15.04 -18.27
CA PRO A 261 10.63 -15.98 -18.27
C PRO A 261 10.28 -16.53 -16.88
N ASN A 262 11.21 -16.49 -15.92
CA ASN A 262 11.02 -16.93 -14.54
C ASN A 262 10.57 -15.81 -13.59
N PHE A 263 10.44 -14.57 -14.06
CA PHE A 263 9.97 -13.47 -13.22
C PHE A 263 8.49 -13.69 -12.86
N ASP A 264 8.26 -14.07 -11.60
CA ASP A 264 6.96 -14.52 -11.14
C ASP A 264 6.02 -13.35 -10.82
N THR A 265 5.00 -13.18 -11.65
CA THR A 265 3.89 -12.22 -11.45
C THR A 265 2.56 -12.93 -11.22
N SER A 266 2.55 -14.20 -10.81
CA SER A 266 1.34 -15.03 -10.65
C SER A 266 0.33 -14.46 -9.65
N GLU A 267 0.82 -13.76 -8.62
CA GLU A 267 -0.03 -13.09 -7.63
C GLU A 267 -0.62 -11.76 -8.11
N VAL A 268 -0.26 -11.28 -9.31
CA VAL A 268 -0.90 -10.09 -9.92
C VAL A 268 -2.18 -10.52 -10.62
N LYS A 269 -3.28 -10.52 -9.86
CA LYS A 269 -4.62 -10.87 -10.33
C LYS A 269 -5.21 -9.75 -11.19
N THR A 270 -6.01 -10.12 -12.19
CA THR A 270 -6.95 -9.18 -12.81
C THR A 270 -7.94 -8.67 -11.76
N ILE A 271 -8.55 -7.52 -12.01
CA ILE A 271 -9.47 -6.92 -11.02
C ILE A 271 -10.66 -7.84 -10.71
N MET A 272 -11.17 -8.58 -11.69
CA MET A 272 -12.24 -9.55 -11.49
C MET A 272 -11.78 -10.76 -10.65
N GLU A 273 -10.61 -11.34 -10.96
CA GLU A 273 -10.03 -12.43 -10.16
C GLU A 273 -9.80 -12.00 -8.71
N TRP A 274 -9.34 -10.77 -8.50
CA TRP A 274 -9.18 -10.21 -7.15
C TRP A 274 -10.52 -10.10 -6.41
N TYR A 275 -11.58 -9.63 -7.09
CA TYR A 275 -12.92 -9.57 -6.52
C TYR A 275 -13.46 -10.94 -6.12
N MET A 276 -13.31 -11.95 -7.00
CA MET A 276 -13.75 -13.31 -6.69
C MET A 276 -12.95 -13.93 -5.54
N ALA A 277 -11.64 -13.69 -5.50
CA ALA A 277 -10.79 -14.18 -4.41
C ALA A 277 -11.11 -13.49 -3.06
N SER A 278 -11.51 -12.23 -3.08
CA SER A 278 -11.67 -11.42 -1.85
C SER A 278 -13.11 -11.36 -1.34
N TYR A 279 -14.11 -11.47 -2.21
CA TYR A 279 -15.52 -11.16 -1.91
C TYR A 279 -16.52 -12.16 -2.50
N SER A 280 -16.11 -13.35 -2.96
CA SER A 280 -17.03 -14.34 -3.56
C SER A 280 -18.26 -14.64 -2.70
N THR A 281 -18.14 -14.62 -1.37
CA THR A 281 -19.27 -14.86 -0.44
C THR A 281 -20.20 -13.66 -0.25
N SER A 282 -19.74 -12.46 -0.62
CA SER A 282 -20.50 -11.21 -0.46
C SER A 282 -21.11 -10.72 -1.78
N ILE A 283 -20.76 -11.34 -2.92
CA ILE A 283 -21.20 -10.97 -4.26
C ILE A 283 -22.40 -11.84 -4.68
N ALA A 284 -23.55 -11.22 -4.96
CA ALA A 284 -24.74 -11.95 -5.40
C ALA A 284 -24.71 -12.31 -6.91
N ASP A 285 -24.17 -11.44 -7.77
CA ASP A 285 -24.02 -11.69 -9.20
C ASP A 285 -22.60 -11.34 -9.66
N GLY A 286 -21.77 -12.38 -9.85
CA GLY A 286 -20.40 -12.27 -10.35
C GLY A 286 -20.25 -12.42 -11.87
N SER A 287 -21.32 -12.28 -12.66
CA SER A 287 -21.25 -12.51 -14.12
C SER A 287 -20.46 -11.44 -14.89
N THR A 288 -20.34 -10.23 -14.34
CA THR A 288 -19.50 -9.14 -14.87
C THR A 288 -18.87 -8.37 -13.72
N LEU A 289 -17.81 -7.60 -13.96
CA LEU A 289 -17.21 -6.73 -12.95
C LEU A 289 -18.21 -5.71 -12.40
N GLN A 290 -19.02 -5.11 -13.28
CA GLN A 290 -20.06 -4.15 -12.90
C GLN A 290 -21.03 -4.75 -11.88
N LYS A 291 -21.52 -5.96 -12.15
CA LYS A 291 -22.45 -6.65 -11.25
C LYS A 291 -21.77 -7.15 -9.98
N ALA A 292 -20.54 -7.63 -10.10
CA ALA A 292 -19.75 -8.06 -8.96
C ALA A 292 -19.57 -6.92 -7.96
N MET A 293 -19.30 -5.70 -8.44
CA MET A 293 -19.18 -4.52 -7.59
C MET A 293 -20.53 -4.04 -7.04
N SER A 294 -21.55 -3.97 -7.89
CA SER A 294 -22.87 -3.42 -7.52
C SER A 294 -23.73 -4.33 -6.64
N THR A 295 -23.44 -5.63 -6.63
CA THR A 295 -24.15 -6.61 -5.79
C THR A 295 -23.33 -7.10 -4.60
N ASN A 296 -22.18 -6.49 -4.33
CA ASN A 296 -21.34 -6.83 -3.19
C ASN A 296 -21.90 -6.20 -1.90
N SER A 297 -22.44 -7.03 -1.01
CA SER A 297 -23.02 -6.58 0.27
C SER A 297 -22.00 -5.94 1.22
N ALA A 298 -20.70 -6.20 1.05
CA ALA A 298 -19.64 -5.58 1.85
C ALA A 298 -19.47 -4.07 1.58
N TYR A 299 -20.10 -3.53 0.52
CA TYR A 299 -20.00 -2.12 0.13
C TYR A 299 -21.26 -1.28 0.41
N GLU A 300 -22.22 -1.83 1.16
CA GLU A 300 -23.47 -1.16 1.48
C GLU A 300 -23.25 0.24 2.07
N GLY A 301 -23.93 1.23 1.48
CA GLY A 301 -23.90 2.63 1.93
C GLY A 301 -22.58 3.39 1.71
N LEU A 302 -21.57 2.81 1.07
CA LEU A 302 -20.29 3.50 0.82
C LEU A 302 -20.43 4.49 -0.34
N CYS A 303 -20.37 5.79 -0.02
CA CYS A 303 -20.45 6.89 -0.99
C CYS A 303 -19.08 7.41 -1.43
N HIS A 304 -19.08 8.15 -2.54
CA HIS A 304 -17.91 8.95 -2.94
C HIS A 304 -17.49 9.92 -1.83
N PRO A 305 -16.18 10.23 -1.70
CA PRO A 305 -15.73 11.32 -0.86
C PRO A 305 -16.20 12.65 -1.46
N MET A 306 -16.97 13.41 -0.69
CA MET A 306 -17.59 14.68 -1.13
C MET A 306 -17.38 15.77 -0.09
N LYS A 307 -17.29 17.02 -0.56
CA LYS A 307 -17.34 18.24 0.26
C LYS A 307 -18.69 18.92 0.10
N GLU A 308 -19.14 19.60 1.14
CA GLU A 308 -20.30 20.49 1.06
C GLU A 308 -19.93 21.76 0.29
N SER A 309 -20.77 22.17 -0.64
CA SER A 309 -20.61 23.41 -1.41
C SER A 309 -21.92 23.80 -2.07
N GLY A 310 -22.28 25.10 -2.00
CA GLY A 310 -23.45 25.64 -2.70
C GLY A 310 -24.79 24.99 -2.34
N GLY A 311 -24.96 24.54 -1.09
CA GLY A 311 -26.17 23.83 -0.64
C GLY A 311 -26.26 22.37 -1.08
N GLY A 312 -25.22 21.81 -1.69
CA GLY A 312 -25.13 20.41 -2.07
C GLY A 312 -23.73 19.84 -1.85
N TYR A 313 -23.39 18.81 -2.62
CA TYR A 313 -22.14 18.07 -2.51
C TYR A 313 -21.34 18.10 -3.81
N VAL A 314 -20.05 18.38 -3.71
CA VAL A 314 -19.08 18.33 -4.81
C VAL A 314 -18.00 17.28 -4.52
N PRO A 315 -17.43 16.61 -5.54
CA PRO A 315 -16.41 15.58 -5.33
C PRO A 315 -15.15 16.13 -4.65
N ASP A 316 -14.66 15.41 -3.63
CA ASP A 316 -13.37 15.70 -3.01
C ASP A 316 -12.23 14.99 -3.75
N PHE A 317 -11.71 15.63 -4.80
CA PHE A 317 -10.57 15.08 -5.54
C PHE A 317 -9.26 15.05 -4.74
N GLN A 318 -9.18 15.73 -3.59
CA GLN A 318 -7.99 15.72 -2.75
C GLN A 318 -8.01 14.55 -1.74
N PHE A 319 -9.11 13.80 -1.68
CA PHE A 319 -9.20 12.61 -0.87
C PHE A 319 -8.19 11.53 -1.34
N ARG A 320 -7.77 10.68 -0.40
CA ARG A 320 -6.70 9.67 -0.61
C ARG A 320 -6.90 8.73 -1.80
N TYR A 321 -8.15 8.54 -2.23
CA TYR A 321 -8.47 7.78 -3.45
C TYR A 321 -7.76 8.30 -4.71
N LEU A 322 -7.49 9.60 -4.79
CA LEU A 322 -6.61 10.15 -5.82
C LEU A 322 -5.26 10.57 -5.23
N SER A 323 -5.25 11.31 -4.12
CA SER A 323 -4.02 11.92 -3.59
C SER A 323 -2.99 10.92 -3.06
N GLU A 324 -3.40 9.68 -2.77
CA GLU A 324 -2.50 8.58 -2.40
C GLU A 324 -2.35 7.59 -3.56
N ASP A 325 -3.45 6.98 -4.03
CA ASP A 325 -3.38 5.86 -4.98
C ASP A 325 -2.90 6.23 -6.38
N VAL A 326 -2.99 7.50 -6.80
CA VAL A 326 -2.44 7.95 -8.10
C VAL A 326 -0.91 8.10 -8.01
N PRO A 327 -0.32 8.90 -7.10
CA PRO A 327 1.13 9.02 -7.00
C PRO A 327 1.83 7.71 -6.58
N THR A 328 1.22 6.92 -5.68
CA THR A 328 1.86 5.71 -5.10
C THR A 328 1.34 4.40 -5.68
N GLY A 329 0.60 4.45 -6.79
CA GLY A 329 0.04 3.28 -7.46
C GLY A 329 0.09 3.45 -8.98
N LEU A 330 -0.83 4.24 -9.52
CA LEU A 330 -0.99 4.41 -10.97
C LEU A 330 0.29 4.94 -11.65
N CYS A 331 0.96 5.92 -11.02
CA CYS A 331 2.25 6.44 -11.49
C CYS A 331 3.36 5.38 -11.46
N PHE A 332 3.36 4.48 -10.46
CA PHE A 332 4.35 3.39 -10.40
C PHE A 332 4.19 2.46 -11.60
N SER A 333 2.98 1.94 -11.82
CA SER A 333 2.71 1.03 -12.94
C SER A 333 3.00 1.70 -14.28
N ARG A 334 2.62 2.96 -14.45
CA ARG A 334 2.94 3.70 -15.69
C ARG A 334 4.43 3.88 -15.91
N GLY A 335 5.18 4.15 -14.85
CA GLY A 335 6.63 4.30 -14.92
C GLY A 335 7.33 3.00 -15.28
N VAL A 336 6.90 1.86 -14.71
CA VAL A 336 7.40 0.53 -15.11
C VAL A 336 7.08 0.24 -16.58
N ALA A 337 5.84 0.52 -17.03
CA ALA A 337 5.44 0.33 -18.42
C ALA A 337 6.34 1.08 -19.42
N GLU A 338 6.72 2.31 -19.08
CA GLU A 338 7.62 3.14 -19.89
C GLU A 338 8.98 2.46 -20.11
N LEU A 339 9.58 1.98 -19.03
CA LEU A 339 10.89 1.30 -19.05
C LEU A 339 10.84 -0.01 -19.84
N LEU A 340 9.67 -0.64 -19.89
CA LEU A 340 9.43 -1.84 -20.70
C LEU A 340 9.03 -1.53 -22.14
N SER A 341 8.70 -0.26 -22.45
CA SER A 341 8.10 0.16 -23.72
C SER A 341 6.74 -0.51 -23.99
N VAL A 342 5.96 -0.73 -22.93
CA VAL A 342 4.60 -1.25 -22.97
C VAL A 342 3.61 -0.07 -23.03
N LYS A 343 2.65 -0.12 -23.95
CA LYS A 343 1.58 0.87 -24.04
C LYS A 343 0.54 0.61 -22.94
N THR A 344 0.07 1.69 -22.31
CA THR A 344 -0.94 1.63 -21.25
C THR A 344 -2.03 2.68 -21.46
N PRO A 345 -2.83 2.57 -22.54
CA PRO A 345 -3.77 3.61 -22.94
C PRO A 345 -4.81 3.99 -21.88
N THR A 346 -5.25 3.04 -21.04
CA THR A 346 -6.26 3.33 -20.02
C THR A 346 -5.64 4.00 -18.80
N ILE A 347 -4.47 3.52 -18.36
CA ILE A 347 -3.66 4.20 -17.34
C ILE A 347 -3.35 5.63 -17.77
N ASP A 348 -2.93 5.85 -19.02
CA ASP A 348 -2.59 7.19 -19.54
C ASP A 348 -3.79 8.13 -19.48
N LYS A 349 -4.96 7.65 -19.91
CA LYS A 349 -6.24 8.38 -19.86
C LYS A 349 -6.61 8.78 -18.43
N VAL A 350 -6.61 7.83 -17.51
CA VAL A 350 -7.03 8.05 -16.12
C VAL A 350 -6.01 8.91 -15.37
N LEU A 351 -4.72 8.66 -15.57
CA LEU A 351 -3.63 9.42 -14.95
C LEU A 351 -3.63 10.89 -15.41
N THR A 352 -3.78 11.14 -16.71
CA THR A 352 -3.84 12.50 -17.27
C THR A 352 -5.00 13.30 -16.69
N TRP A 353 -6.17 12.67 -16.54
CA TRP A 353 -7.32 13.30 -15.88
C TRP A 353 -7.05 13.55 -14.39
N ALA A 354 -6.56 12.53 -13.67
CA ALA A 354 -6.38 12.59 -12.23
C ALA A 354 -5.33 13.62 -11.81
N GLN A 355 -4.21 13.73 -12.53
CA GLN A 355 -3.18 14.74 -12.23
C GLN A 355 -3.76 16.16 -12.37
N GLY A 356 -4.64 16.40 -13.36
CA GLY A 356 -5.35 17.66 -13.51
C GLY A 356 -6.26 17.98 -12.32
N LYS A 357 -7.01 17.00 -11.81
CA LYS A 357 -7.84 17.16 -10.61
C LYS A 357 -7.02 17.36 -9.33
N LEU A 358 -5.81 16.82 -9.29
CA LEU A 358 -4.86 17.02 -8.20
C LEU A 358 -4.06 18.33 -8.31
N SER A 359 -4.20 19.08 -9.41
CA SER A 359 -3.36 20.24 -9.72
C SER A 359 -1.86 19.89 -9.74
N LYS A 360 -1.54 18.73 -10.31
CA LYS A 360 -0.19 18.16 -10.43
C LYS A 360 0.12 17.82 -11.89
N GLU A 361 1.40 17.68 -12.19
CA GLU A 361 1.90 17.20 -13.47
C GLU A 361 2.89 16.06 -13.25
N PHE A 362 2.41 14.82 -13.42
CA PHE A 362 3.22 13.60 -13.30
C PHE A 362 3.63 13.07 -14.69
N LEU A 363 2.64 12.93 -15.58
CA LEU A 363 2.82 12.58 -16.98
C LEU A 363 2.86 13.85 -17.83
N LYS A 364 3.84 13.96 -18.71
CA LYS A 364 4.00 15.06 -19.67
C LYS A 364 4.49 14.51 -21.00
N ASP A 365 3.80 14.86 -22.09
CA ASP A 365 4.10 14.38 -23.45
C ASP A 365 4.18 12.85 -23.55
N GLY A 366 3.29 12.16 -22.82
CA GLY A 366 3.26 10.69 -22.76
C GLY A 366 4.43 10.06 -21.99
N LYS A 367 5.20 10.83 -21.22
CA LYS A 367 6.34 10.34 -20.42
C LYS A 367 6.23 10.72 -18.96
N MET A 368 6.75 9.87 -18.07
CA MET A 368 6.82 10.10 -16.62
C MET A 368 7.92 11.11 -16.25
N GLN A 369 7.73 12.36 -16.71
CA GLN A 369 8.71 13.45 -16.61
C GLN A 369 8.09 14.80 -16.20
N GLY A 370 6.85 14.79 -15.70
CA GLY A 370 6.20 16.01 -15.24
C GLY A 370 6.90 16.64 -14.03
N LYS A 371 6.67 17.93 -13.79
CA LYS A 371 7.38 18.68 -12.74
C LYS A 371 7.19 18.11 -11.31
N ASP A 372 6.08 17.43 -11.06
CA ASP A 372 5.71 16.86 -9.77
C ASP A 372 6.10 15.37 -9.64
N ILE A 373 6.88 14.82 -10.58
CA ILE A 373 7.27 13.40 -10.59
C ILE A 373 7.90 12.93 -9.28
N LYS A 374 8.61 13.81 -8.57
CA LYS A 374 9.28 13.52 -7.29
C LYS A 374 8.32 13.21 -6.14
N GLU A 375 7.04 13.55 -6.27
CA GLU A 375 5.98 13.23 -5.30
C GLU A 375 5.36 11.85 -5.55
N THR A 376 5.77 11.19 -6.64
CA THR A 376 5.26 9.87 -7.00
C THR A 376 6.21 8.76 -6.55
N ARG A 377 5.75 7.52 -6.71
CA ARG A 377 6.59 6.34 -6.65
C ARG A 377 6.88 5.74 -8.02
N ALA A 378 6.84 6.51 -9.10
CA ALA A 378 7.35 6.02 -10.39
C ALA A 378 8.85 5.69 -10.28
N PRO A 379 9.36 4.62 -10.91
CA PRO A 379 10.80 4.32 -10.98
C PRO A 379 11.67 5.55 -11.34
N GLN A 380 11.16 6.40 -12.25
CA GLN A 380 11.78 7.64 -12.69
C GLN A 380 12.04 8.63 -11.53
N ALA A 381 11.14 8.69 -10.53
CA ALA A 381 11.28 9.52 -9.34
C ALA A 381 12.45 9.09 -8.41
N PHE A 382 12.96 7.87 -8.65
CA PHE A 382 14.07 7.25 -7.94
C PHE A 382 15.36 7.19 -8.79
N GLY A 383 15.37 7.81 -9.97
CA GLY A 383 16.51 7.79 -10.89
C GLY A 383 16.63 6.51 -11.72
N VAL A 384 15.60 5.64 -11.71
CA VAL A 384 15.54 4.45 -12.57
C VAL A 384 14.85 4.84 -13.88
N THR A 385 15.65 5.17 -14.89
CA THR A 385 15.17 5.79 -16.15
C THR A 385 15.45 4.95 -17.39
N SER A 386 15.99 3.74 -17.26
CA SER A 386 16.20 2.82 -18.38
C SER A 386 15.79 1.39 -18.02
N LYS A 387 15.53 0.59 -19.06
CA LYS A 387 15.27 -0.85 -18.94
C LYS A 387 16.40 -1.57 -18.19
N ASP A 388 17.65 -1.21 -18.49
CA ASP A 388 18.83 -1.79 -17.85
C ASP A 388 18.88 -1.48 -16.34
N MET A 389 18.53 -0.27 -15.94
CA MET A 389 18.43 0.10 -14.52
C MET A 389 17.30 -0.66 -13.83
N LEU A 390 16.16 -0.87 -14.50
CA LEU A 390 15.07 -1.69 -13.98
C LEU A 390 15.51 -3.14 -13.78
N CYS A 391 16.15 -3.75 -14.78
CA CYS A 391 16.69 -5.12 -14.67
C CYS A 391 17.69 -5.24 -13.52
N ALA A 392 18.61 -4.27 -13.39
CA ALA A 392 19.58 -4.24 -12.30
C ALA A 392 18.89 -4.14 -10.93
N PHE A 393 17.88 -3.28 -10.80
CA PHE A 393 17.10 -3.13 -9.57
C PHE A 393 16.36 -4.42 -9.20
N LEU A 394 15.71 -5.06 -10.18
CA LEU A 394 14.98 -6.32 -10.01
C LEU A 394 15.90 -7.55 -9.90
N ARG A 395 17.21 -7.37 -10.03
CA ARG A 395 18.21 -8.44 -10.03
C ARG A 395 17.97 -9.48 -11.14
N ILE A 396 17.41 -9.05 -12.26
CA ILE A 396 17.25 -9.87 -13.47
C ILE A 396 18.62 -9.93 -14.16
N LYS A 397 19.15 -11.14 -14.37
CA LYS A 397 20.42 -11.35 -15.07
C LYS A 397 20.23 -11.00 -16.55
N LYS A 398 21.17 -10.26 -17.14
CA LYS A 398 21.24 -10.17 -18.61
C LYS A 398 21.58 -11.57 -19.14
N GLU A 399 20.76 -12.09 -20.06
CA GLU A 399 21.25 -13.17 -20.93
C GLU A 399 22.49 -12.62 -21.66
N ALA A 400 23.61 -13.33 -21.54
CA ALA A 400 24.75 -13.05 -22.39
C ALA A 400 24.28 -13.30 -23.82
N SER A 401 24.10 -12.24 -24.61
CA SER A 401 23.81 -12.37 -26.03
C SER A 401 24.89 -13.27 -26.63
N CYS A 402 24.50 -14.47 -27.08
CA CYS A 402 25.35 -15.32 -27.90
C CYS A 402 25.70 -14.55 -29.17
N CYS A 403 26.79 -13.78 -29.14
CA CYS A 403 27.58 -13.50 -30.32
C CYS A 403 28.26 -14.81 -30.73
N ALA A 404 27.47 -15.77 -31.23
CA ALA A 404 27.98 -16.77 -32.14
C ALA A 404 28.23 -16.03 -33.46
N GLY A 405 29.34 -15.29 -33.49
CA GLY A 405 29.94 -14.82 -34.72
C GLY A 405 30.22 -16.05 -35.57
N ILE A 406 29.48 -16.17 -36.67
CA ILE A 406 29.83 -17.07 -37.76
C ILE A 406 31.16 -16.55 -38.30
N CYS A 407 32.25 -17.17 -37.83
CA CYS A 407 33.59 -17.05 -38.38
C CYS A 407 34.11 -18.45 -38.66
N LYS A 408 33.71 -19.01 -39.81
CA LYS A 408 34.59 -19.50 -40.88
C LYS A 408 33.77 -20.18 -41.97
#